data_AF-A0A6P2AD97-F1
#
_entry.id   AF-A0A6P2AD97-F1
#
_cell.length_a   1.000
_cell.length_b   1.000
_cell.length_c   1.000
_cell.angle_alpha   90.00
_cell.angle_beta   90.00
_cell.angle_gamma   90.00
#
_symmetry.space_group_name_H-M   'P 1'
#
loop_
_entity.id
_entity.type
_entity.pdbx_description
1 polymer ?
#
loop_
_entity_poly.entity_id
_entity_poly.type
_entity_poly.pdbx_seq_one_letter_code
_entity_poly.pdbx_strand_id
1 'polypeptide(L)'
;MTKNSMNKAFNSLLPLALRYIGIFCLLFIPGKVFAQESQPTPHVYPEDFVTDYLADCRELAIAEGLLPEDADILCQCTIDKFQAQYSFEEYEQLSQEAKEEVGYDCFDELLFEDEETSG
;
A
#
# COMPACT_ATOMS: atom_id res chain seq x y z
N MET A 1 14.90 -8.15 -32.90
CA MET A 1 14.43 -9.48 -33.37
C MET A 1 15.13 -10.55 -32.53
N THR A 2 14.44 -11.11 -31.51
CA THR A 2 14.03 -12.55 -31.38
C THR A 2 15.19 -13.54 -31.18
N LYS A 3 15.24 -14.48 -30.22
CA LYS A 3 14.20 -15.30 -29.57
C LYS A 3 14.84 -16.22 -28.50
N ASN A 4 14.05 -16.63 -27.51
CA ASN A 4 13.95 -17.96 -26.90
C ASN A 4 15.20 -18.71 -26.37
N SER A 5 15.16 -19.09 -25.09
CA SER A 5 15.17 -20.51 -24.69
C SER A 5 14.86 -20.70 -23.21
N MET A 6 13.56 -20.75 -22.91
CA MET A 6 13.08 -21.65 -21.86
C MET A 6 13.23 -23.09 -22.36
N ASN A 7 13.29 -24.02 -21.40
CA ASN A 7 13.13 -25.47 -21.54
C ASN A 7 14.41 -26.23 -21.89
N LYS A 8 15.04 -26.82 -20.86
CA LYS A 8 15.31 -28.27 -20.74
C LYS A 8 16.24 -28.52 -19.56
N ALA A 9 15.97 -29.60 -18.82
CA ALA A 9 16.97 -30.44 -18.16
C ALA A 9 17.18 -30.40 -16.63
N PHE A 10 16.23 -30.03 -15.78
CA PHE A 10 16.34 -30.38 -14.33
C PHE A 10 15.10 -31.06 -13.74
N ASN A 11 14.30 -31.70 -14.60
CA ASN A 11 13.51 -32.86 -14.20
C ASN A 11 14.35 -34.11 -14.47
N SER A 12 15.10 -34.58 -13.47
CA SER A 12 15.52 -35.98 -13.44
C SER A 12 15.94 -36.39 -12.02
N LEU A 13 14.98 -37.00 -11.33
CA LEU A 13 15.16 -38.18 -10.46
C LEU A 13 15.77 -37.96 -9.06
N LEU A 14 14.85 -37.74 -8.10
CA LEU A 14 14.66 -38.48 -6.83
C LEU A 14 15.38 -39.87 -6.75
N PRO A 15 15.54 -40.55 -5.58
CA PRO A 15 15.22 -40.20 -4.18
C PRO A 15 16.22 -40.75 -3.11
N LEU A 16 16.43 -40.05 -2.00
CA LEU A 16 16.80 -40.67 -0.72
C LEU A 16 15.99 -40.00 0.39
N ALA A 17 14.70 -40.34 0.43
CA ALA A 17 14.00 -40.31 1.69
C ALA A 17 14.80 -41.14 2.71
N LEU A 18 14.80 -40.65 3.96
CA LEU A 18 15.24 -41.36 5.16
C LEU A 18 16.76 -41.40 5.34
N ARG A 19 17.25 -40.54 6.22
CA ARG A 19 17.47 -40.95 7.60
C ARG A 19 17.91 -39.77 8.44
N TYR A 20 17.07 -39.46 9.44
CA TYR A 20 17.49 -38.95 10.74
C TYR A 20 18.04 -37.51 10.77
N ILE A 21 17.76 -36.79 11.86
CA ILE A 21 18.22 -35.42 12.19
C ILE A 21 17.36 -34.36 11.49
N GLY A 22 16.34 -33.75 12.09
CA GLY A 22 16.08 -33.55 13.50
C GLY A 22 14.63 -33.11 13.71
N ILE A 23 13.70 -34.06 13.50
CA ILE A 23 12.36 -34.04 14.10
C ILE A 23 12.53 -34.36 15.60
N PHE A 24 13.28 -33.52 16.33
CA PHE A 24 13.48 -33.62 17.77
C PHE A 24 13.85 -32.27 18.42
N CYS A 25 13.20 -31.20 17.98
CA CYS A 25 13.12 -29.95 18.75
C CYS A 25 11.74 -29.30 18.55
N LEU A 26 10.69 -30.13 18.62
CA LEU A 26 9.29 -29.74 18.38
C LEU A 26 8.41 -29.86 19.63
N LEU A 27 8.95 -29.71 20.85
CA LEU A 27 8.13 -29.73 22.07
C LEU A 27 8.75 -28.94 23.23
N PHE A 28 8.94 -27.62 23.13
CA PHE A 28 8.94 -26.70 24.31
C PHE A 28 9.22 -25.22 23.95
N ILE A 29 8.25 -24.44 23.44
CA ILE A 29 8.13 -23.01 23.81
C ILE A 29 6.65 -22.58 23.64
N PRO A 30 5.83 -22.45 24.70
CA PRO A 30 4.62 -21.64 24.63
C PRO A 30 5.02 -20.17 24.80
N GLY A 31 5.66 -19.62 23.77
CA GLY A 31 5.96 -18.20 23.68
C GLY A 31 5.10 -17.64 22.57
N LYS A 32 4.08 -16.86 22.92
CA LYS A 32 3.37 -16.04 21.94
C LYS A 32 4.40 -15.08 21.34
N VAL A 33 4.88 -15.38 20.15
CA VAL A 33 5.56 -14.39 19.32
C VAL A 33 4.46 -13.45 18.86
N PHE A 34 4.25 -12.37 19.61
CA PHE A 34 3.59 -11.19 19.06
C PHE A 34 4.58 -10.58 18.09
N ALA A 35 4.35 -10.76 16.79
CA ALA A 35 4.88 -9.83 15.80
C ALA A 35 4.25 -8.48 16.15
N GLN A 36 5.00 -7.62 16.85
CA GLN A 36 4.60 -6.25 17.10
C GLN A 36 4.80 -5.51 15.78
N GLU A 37 3.73 -5.46 14.99
CA GLU A 37 3.65 -4.55 13.86
C GLU A 37 3.76 -3.14 14.42
N SER A 38 4.95 -2.55 14.32
CA SER A 38 5.15 -1.15 14.63
C SER A 38 4.34 -0.36 13.60
N GLN A 39 3.14 0.06 13.97
CA GLN A 39 2.37 0.99 13.16
C GLN A 39 3.26 2.21 12.91
N PRO A 40 3.52 2.58 11.63
CA PRO A 40 4.29 3.77 11.34
C PRO A 40 3.55 4.96 11.95
N THR A 41 4.25 5.73 12.79
CA THR A 41 3.72 6.98 13.31
C THR A 41 3.67 7.98 12.15
N PRO A 42 2.51 8.62 11.87
CA PRO A 42 2.41 9.56 10.77
C PRO A 42 3.43 10.69 10.88
N HIS A 43 4.02 11.05 9.75
CA HIS A 43 4.88 12.21 9.58
C HIS A 43 4.03 13.48 9.54
N VAL A 44 4.34 14.43 10.41
CA VAL A 44 3.62 15.71 10.46
C VAL A 44 4.17 16.64 9.38
N TYR A 45 3.31 17.06 8.46
CA TYR A 45 3.66 18.02 7.40
C TYR A 45 3.37 19.46 7.86
N PRO A 46 3.97 20.48 7.21
CA PRO A 46 3.62 21.87 7.47
C PRO A 46 2.13 22.15 7.25
N GLU A 47 1.51 22.91 8.17
CA GLU A 47 0.05 23.15 8.16
C GLU A 47 -0.40 23.94 6.92
N ASP A 48 0.41 24.91 6.49
CA ASP A 48 0.22 25.69 5.28
C ASP A 48 0.22 24.78 4.04
N PHE A 49 1.20 23.88 3.94
CA PHE A 49 1.27 22.91 2.86
C PHE A 49 0.03 22.00 2.81
N VAL A 50 -0.40 21.45 3.96
CA VAL A 50 -1.58 20.58 4.02
C VAL A 50 -2.84 21.34 3.61
N THR A 51 -2.97 22.59 4.06
CA THR A 51 -4.13 23.44 3.72
C THR A 51 -4.19 23.72 2.22
N ASP A 52 -3.07 24.11 1.63
CA ASP A 52 -2.99 24.42 0.20
C ASP A 52 -3.20 23.15 -0.64
N TYR A 53 -2.59 22.03 -0.24
CA TYR A 53 -2.79 20.73 -0.90
C TYR A 53 -4.27 20.32 -0.93
N LEU A 54 -4.97 20.44 0.21
CA LEU A 54 -6.38 20.08 0.29
C LEU A 54 -7.26 21.00 -0.56
N ALA A 55 -6.92 22.29 -0.66
CA ALA A 55 -7.65 23.24 -1.50
C ALA A 55 -7.46 22.90 -2.99
N ASP A 56 -6.22 22.74 -3.43
CA ASP A 56 -5.86 22.47 -4.83
C ASP A 56 -6.41 21.10 -5.28
N CYS A 57 -6.26 20.07 -4.44
CA CYS A 57 -6.78 18.74 -4.72
C CYS A 57 -8.30 18.76 -4.86
N ARG A 58 -9.02 19.45 -3.96
CA ARG A 58 -10.48 19.55 -4.00
C ARG A 58 -10.95 20.25 -5.27
N GLU A 59 -10.34 21.38 -5.62
CA GLU A 59 -10.67 22.11 -6.86
C GLU A 59 -10.49 21.22 -8.09
N LEU A 60 -9.37 20.51 -8.16
CA LEU A 60 -9.09 19.58 -9.25
C LEU A 60 -10.09 18.42 -9.29
N ALA A 61 -10.34 17.74 -8.16
CA ALA A 61 -11.25 16.61 -8.09
C ALA A 61 -12.68 16.99 -8.52
N ILE A 62 -13.17 18.16 -8.09
CA ILE A 62 -14.47 18.68 -8.53
C ILE A 62 -14.46 19.01 -10.03
N ALA A 63 -13.37 19.59 -10.54
CA ALA A 63 -13.23 19.86 -11.97
C ALA A 63 -13.24 18.58 -12.83
N GLU A 64 -12.70 17.48 -12.28
CA GLU A 64 -12.73 16.14 -12.89
C GLU A 64 -14.07 15.40 -12.69
N GLY A 65 -15.01 16.00 -11.94
CA GLY A 65 -16.40 15.55 -11.87
C GLY A 65 -16.81 14.85 -10.57
N LEU A 66 -15.96 14.84 -9.53
CA LEU A 66 -16.36 14.36 -8.20
C LEU A 66 -17.32 15.35 -7.53
N LEU A 67 -18.20 14.83 -6.68
CA LEU A 67 -18.99 15.67 -5.80
C LEU A 67 -18.07 16.34 -4.76
N PRO A 68 -18.42 17.52 -4.24
CA PRO A 68 -17.59 18.20 -3.24
C PRO A 68 -17.30 17.36 -1.99
N GLU A 69 -18.23 16.49 -1.58
CA GLU A 69 -18.05 15.60 -0.42
C GLU A 69 -17.04 14.48 -0.72
N ASP A 70 -17.15 13.83 -1.88
CA ASP A 70 -16.21 12.79 -2.31
C ASP A 70 -14.82 13.36 -2.57
N ALA A 71 -14.74 14.58 -3.11
CA ALA A 71 -13.49 15.29 -3.30
C ALA A 71 -12.77 15.53 -1.96
N ASP A 72 -13.51 15.91 -0.92
CA ASP A 72 -12.94 16.12 0.42
C ASP A 72 -12.38 14.83 1.00
N ILE A 73 -13.12 13.73 0.87
CA ILE A 73 -12.71 12.42 1.35
C ILE A 73 -11.49 11.93 0.57
N LEU A 74 -11.49 12.04 -0.76
CA LEU A 74 -10.36 11.66 -1.63
C LEU A 74 -9.08 12.38 -1.20
N CYS A 75 -9.16 13.72 -1.11
CA CYS A 75 -8.00 14.56 -0.83
C CYS A 75 -7.47 14.34 0.58
N GLN A 76 -8.36 14.16 1.57
CA GLN A 76 -7.96 13.84 2.93
C GLN A 76 -7.29 12.46 3.01
N CYS A 77 -7.89 11.43 2.40
CA CYS A 77 -7.28 10.11 2.30
C CYS A 77 -5.88 10.18 1.71
N THR A 78 -5.71 10.94 0.63
CA THR A 78 -4.46 10.98 -0.13
C THR A 78 -3.33 11.62 0.71
N ILE A 79 -3.60 12.76 1.37
CA ILE A 79 -2.59 13.40 2.23
C ILE A 79 -2.27 12.55 3.47
N ASP A 80 -3.26 11.86 4.05
CA ASP A 80 -3.05 10.98 5.20
C ASP A 80 -2.19 9.77 4.84
N LYS A 81 -2.41 9.17 3.66
CA LYS A 81 -1.55 8.08 3.15
C LYS A 81 -0.13 8.56 2.89
N PHE A 82 0.08 9.78 2.39
CA PHE A 82 1.43 10.33 2.26
C PHE A 82 2.09 10.52 3.62
N GLN A 83 1.39 11.14 4.59
CA GLN A 83 1.89 11.34 5.94
C GLN A 83 2.20 10.01 6.65
N ALA A 84 1.43 8.95 6.40
CA ALA A 84 1.67 7.64 6.98
C ALA A 84 2.93 6.95 6.44
N GLN A 85 3.32 7.23 5.19
CA GLN A 85 4.34 6.47 4.46
C GLN A 85 5.64 7.24 4.23
N TYR A 86 5.57 8.56 4.12
CA TYR A 86 6.68 9.41 3.71
C TYR A 86 6.80 10.61 4.64
N SER A 87 8.02 10.94 5.03
CA SER A 87 8.31 12.26 5.57
C SER A 87 8.07 13.34 4.51
N PHE A 88 7.95 14.60 4.95
CA PHE A 88 7.72 15.71 4.02
C PHE A 88 8.83 15.82 2.95
N GLU A 89 10.11 15.66 3.35
CA GLU A 89 11.25 15.68 2.43
C GLU A 89 11.22 14.53 1.41
N GLU A 90 10.77 13.34 1.83
CA GLU A 90 10.60 12.19 0.93
C GLU A 90 9.43 12.41 -0.04
N TYR A 91 8.33 12.98 0.43
CA TYR A 91 7.18 13.35 -0.40
C TYR A 91 7.57 14.34 -1.51
N GLU A 92 8.39 15.34 -1.20
CA GLU A 92 8.88 16.31 -2.19
C GLU A 92 9.71 15.65 -3.30
N GLN A 93 10.32 14.50 -3.01
CA GLN A 93 11.15 13.74 -3.95
C GLN A 93 10.37 12.68 -4.74
N LEU A 94 9.10 12.41 -4.40
CA LEU A 94 8.28 11.46 -5.13
C LEU A 94 8.05 11.90 -6.58
N SER A 95 8.09 10.93 -7.49
CA SER A 95 7.65 11.14 -8.87
C SER A 95 6.15 11.41 -8.91
N GLN A 96 5.71 12.09 -9.97
CA GLN A 96 4.28 12.30 -10.20
C GLN A 96 3.51 10.97 -10.29
N GLU A 97 4.09 9.96 -10.93
CA GLU A 97 3.50 8.61 -11.03
C GLU A 97 3.26 7.98 -9.65
N ALA A 98 4.23 8.09 -8.73
CA ALA A 98 4.08 7.58 -7.36
C ALA A 98 3.00 8.36 -6.57
N LYS A 99 2.86 9.66 -6.82
CA LYS A 99 1.81 10.47 -6.20
C LYS A 99 0.43 10.10 -6.73
N GLU A 100 0.33 9.83 -8.04
CA GLU A 100 -0.89 9.37 -8.69
C GLU A 100 -1.31 7.98 -8.19
N GLU A 101 -0.37 7.06 -8.00
CA GLU A 101 -0.63 5.72 -7.44
C GLU A 101 -1.35 5.80 -6.08
N VAL A 102 -0.86 6.64 -5.17
CA VAL A 102 -1.53 6.86 -3.86
C VAL A 102 -2.91 7.49 -4.03
N GLY A 103 -3.08 8.39 -5.00
CA GLY A 103 -4.39 8.97 -5.33
C GLY A 103 -5.38 7.93 -5.86
N TYR A 104 -4.94 7.01 -6.72
CA TYR A 104 -5.76 5.90 -7.20
C TYR A 104 -6.15 4.95 -6.08
N ASP A 105 -5.24 4.63 -5.17
CA ASP A 105 -5.55 3.80 -4.00
C ASP A 105 -6.67 4.41 -3.15
N CYS A 106 -6.68 5.74 -2.97
CA CYS A 106 -7.75 6.44 -2.27
C CYS A 106 -9.05 6.55 -3.07
N PHE A 107 -8.96 6.67 -4.39
CA PHE A 107 -10.12 6.71 -5.26
C PHE A 107 -10.83 5.35 -5.34
N ASP A 108 -10.06 4.26 -5.38
CA ASP A 108 -10.59 2.91 -5.32
C ASP A 108 -11.38 2.70 -4.01
N GLU A 109 -10.84 3.16 -2.87
CA GLU A 109 -11.51 3.08 -1.57
C GLU A 109 -12.88 3.79 -1.57
N LEU A 110 -12.97 4.98 -2.17
CA LEU A 110 -14.22 5.73 -2.34
C LEU A 110 -15.27 4.98 -3.17
N LEU A 111 -14.87 4.35 -4.27
CA LEU A 111 -15.81 3.67 -5.17
C LEU A 111 -16.50 2.44 -4.55
N PHE A 112 -15.93 1.87 -3.49
CA PHE A 112 -16.48 0.68 -2.84
C PHE A 112 -17.40 0.99 -1.65
N GLU A 113 -17.58 2.26 -1.26
CA GLU A 113 -18.45 2.66 -0.14
C GLU A 113 -19.93 2.91 -0.54
N ASP A 114 -20.22 3.04 -1.84
CA ASP A 114 -21.57 3.36 -2.36
C ASP A 114 -22.57 2.18 -2.44
N GLU A 115 -22.14 0.93 -2.21
CA GLU A 115 -23.02 -0.26 -2.41
C GLU A 115 -23.97 -0.61 -1.23
N GLU A 116 -23.90 0.04 -0.06
CA GLU A 116 -24.67 -0.38 1.15
C GLU A 116 -25.81 0.54 1.62
N THR A 117 -26.44 1.36 0.76
CA THR A 117 -27.66 2.12 1.17
C THR A 117 -28.84 2.07 0.21
N SER A 118 -29.24 0.86 -0.21
CA SER A 118 -30.54 0.59 -0.84
C SER A 118 -31.15 -0.69 -0.25
N GLY A 119 -31.62 -0.63 1.00
CA GLY A 119 -32.42 -1.66 1.67
C GLY A 119 -33.75 -1.12 2.14
#